data_AF-A0A820FSF7-F1
#
_entry.id   AF-A0A820FSF7-F1
#
_cell.length_a   1.000
_cell.length_b   1.000
_cell.length_c   1.000
_cell.angle_alpha   90.00
_cell.angle_beta   90.00
_cell.angle_gamma   90.00
#
_symmetry.space_group_name_H-M   'P 1'
#
loop_
_entity.id
_entity.type
_entity.pdbx_description
1 polymer ?
#
loop_
_entity_poly.entity_id
_entity_poly.type
_entity_poly.pdbx_seq_one_letter_code
_entity_poly.pdbx_strand_id
1 'polypeptide(L)'
;MVLLLLFNHELNLTVERIQDKTQIELKLLLEILLSLLKNKLLICTDIHEDELVASNIKINYSIRLATDFKSKKLRINLNVPLKSVERKDIDSFYRTIEEDRKMIIQATIVRIMKARQTLKHTILMQEVIQQLSSRFKPQIPLIKKCIDILIEKEYLERQSDQNDILRYLA
;
A
#
# COMPACT_ATOMS: atom_id res chain seq x y z
N MET A 1 -13.24 -16.19 9.17
CA MET A 1 -13.61 -17.41 9.93
C MET A 1 -13.78 -17.14 11.42
N VAL A 2 -12.81 -16.50 12.08
CA VAL A 2 -12.86 -16.13 13.51
C VAL A 2 -14.17 -15.43 13.92
N LEU A 3 -14.66 -14.50 13.10
CA LEU A 3 -15.90 -13.76 13.41
C LEU A 3 -17.14 -14.66 13.49
N LEU A 4 -17.29 -15.63 12.59
CA LEU A 4 -18.43 -16.55 12.60
C LEU A 4 -18.39 -17.53 13.78
N LEU A 5 -17.18 -17.92 14.22
CA LEU A 5 -17.02 -18.81 15.38
C LEU A 5 -17.53 -18.19 16.68
N LEU A 6 -17.51 -16.86 16.81
CA LEU A 6 -18.04 -16.16 17.99
C LEU A 6 -19.54 -16.41 18.19
N PHE A 7 -20.28 -16.61 17.10
CA PHE A 7 -21.72 -16.85 17.12
C PHE A 7 -22.11 -18.29 17.49
N ASN A 8 -21.13 -19.18 17.72
CA ASN A 8 -21.39 -20.52 18.27
C ASN A 8 -21.81 -20.50 19.74
N HIS A 9 -21.45 -19.44 20.48
CA HIS A 9 -21.74 -19.31 21.92
C HIS A 9 -22.87 -18.31 22.20
N GLU A 10 -22.88 -17.18 21.49
CA GLU A 10 -23.87 -16.10 21.66
C GLU A 10 -24.44 -15.73 20.29
N LEU A 11 -25.77 -15.77 20.12
CA LEU A 11 -26.41 -15.46 18.82
C LEU A 11 -26.45 -13.96 18.50
N ASN A 12 -26.29 -13.10 19.52
CA ASN A 12 -26.31 -11.65 19.42
C ASN A 12 -25.05 -11.07 20.08
N LEU A 13 -24.31 -10.24 19.35
CA LEU A 13 -23.05 -9.64 19.79
C LEU A 13 -22.95 -8.20 19.30
N THR A 14 -22.39 -7.30 20.12
CA THR A 14 -22.06 -5.93 19.68
C THR A 14 -20.73 -5.91 18.91
N VAL A 15 -20.57 -4.93 18.01
CA VAL A 15 -19.31 -4.74 17.27
C VAL A 15 -18.12 -4.56 18.23
N GLU A 16 -18.30 -3.81 19.32
CA GLU A 16 -17.30 -3.65 20.38
C GLU A 16 -16.82 -4.99 20.94
N ARG A 17 -17.75 -5.85 21.35
CA ARG A 17 -17.42 -7.15 21.93
C ARG A 17 -16.80 -8.11 20.92
N ILE A 18 -17.17 -7.97 19.64
CA ILE A 18 -16.52 -8.69 18.55
C ILE A 18 -15.08 -8.19 18.36
N GLN A 19 -14.85 -6.88 18.41
CA GLN A 19 -13.50 -6.31 18.34
C GLN A 19 -12.63 -6.80 19.48
N ASP A 20 -13.12 -6.76 20.72
CA ASP A 20 -12.37 -7.20 21.90
C ASP A 20 -12.01 -8.69 21.83
N LYS A 21 -12.94 -9.54 21.39
CA LYS A 21 -12.70 -10.98 21.27
C LYS A 21 -11.80 -11.35 20.08
N THR A 22 -11.87 -10.60 18.98
CA THR A 22 -11.09 -10.91 17.77
C THR A 22 -9.75 -10.20 17.69
N GLN A 23 -9.56 -9.09 18.41
CA GLN A 23 -8.38 -8.23 18.35
C GLN A 23 -8.02 -7.78 16.91
N ILE A 24 -9.03 -7.71 16.03
CA ILE A 24 -8.86 -7.26 14.65
C ILE A 24 -8.98 -5.73 14.59
N GLU A 25 -8.17 -5.08 13.76
CA GLU A 25 -8.28 -3.64 13.52
C GLU A 25 -9.71 -3.28 13.08
N LEU A 26 -10.32 -2.29 13.73
CA LEU A 26 -11.71 -1.90 13.52
C LEU A 26 -12.05 -1.66 12.04
N LYS A 27 -11.15 -1.04 11.28
CA LYS A 27 -11.35 -0.80 9.84
C LYS A 27 -11.54 -2.10 9.05
N LEU A 28 -10.69 -3.10 9.30
CA LEU A 28 -10.77 -4.40 8.65
C LEU A 28 -12.01 -5.18 9.14
N LEU A 29 -12.31 -5.07 10.43
CA LEU A 29 -13.47 -5.71 11.03
C LEU A 29 -14.78 -5.25 10.38
N LEU A 30 -14.95 -3.94 10.19
CA LEU A 30 -16.15 -3.37 9.56
C LEU A 30 -16.32 -3.83 8.11
N GLU A 31 -15.24 -4.02 7.38
CA GLU A 31 -15.27 -4.49 5.99
C GLU A 31 -15.60 -5.98 5.88
N ILE A 32 -15.02 -6.81 6.75
CA ILE A 32 -15.37 -8.23 6.86
C ILE A 32 -16.85 -8.37 7.23
N LEU A 33 -17.29 -7.57 8.19
CA LEU A 33 -18.67 -7.57 8.65
C LEU A 33 -19.62 -7.14 7.55
N LEU A 34 -19.28 -6.10 6.79
CA LEU A 34 -20.07 -5.67 5.63
C LEU A 34 -20.21 -6.80 4.60
N SER A 35 -19.15 -7.55 4.31
CA SER A 35 -19.21 -8.70 3.42
C SER A 35 -20.19 -9.77 3.92
N LEU A 36 -20.18 -10.05 5.23
CA LEU A 36 -21.08 -11.04 5.85
C LEU A 36 -22.54 -10.57 5.91
N LEU A 37 -22.77 -9.28 6.16
CA LEU A 37 -24.10 -8.64 6.13
C LEU A 37 -24.67 -8.66 4.71
N LYS A 38 -23.87 -8.34 3.67
CA LYS A 38 -24.30 -8.41 2.27
C LYS A 38 -24.67 -9.81 1.82
N ASN A 39 -23.97 -10.81 2.34
CA ASN A 39 -24.29 -12.22 2.10
C ASN A 39 -25.47 -12.72 2.97
N LYS A 40 -26.12 -11.86 3.76
CA LYS A 40 -27.28 -12.16 4.62
C LYS A 40 -27.02 -13.26 5.65
N LEU A 41 -25.76 -13.50 6.00
CA LEU A 41 -25.38 -14.45 7.06
C LEU A 41 -25.51 -13.84 8.45
N LEU A 42 -25.30 -12.53 8.51
CA LEU A 42 -25.49 -11.72 9.70
C LEU A 42 -26.57 -10.68 9.42
N ILE A 43 -27.28 -10.26 10.46
CA ILE A 43 -28.31 -9.23 10.43
C ILE A 43 -27.91 -8.16 11.45
N CYS A 44 -27.92 -6.90 11.02
CA CYS A 44 -27.81 -5.77 11.94
C CYS A 44 -29.22 -5.40 12.40
N THR A 45 -29.48 -5.33 13.70
CA THR A 45 -30.81 -4.95 14.22
C THR A 45 -31.13 -3.49 13.97
N ASP A 46 -30.09 -2.65 13.88
CA ASP A 46 -30.21 -1.20 13.99
C ASP A 46 -30.18 -0.47 12.64
N ILE A 47 -29.97 -1.19 11.53
CA ILE A 47 -29.92 -0.62 10.16
C ILE A 47 -30.68 -1.51 9.19
N HIS A 48 -31.46 -0.90 8.30
CA HIS A 48 -32.09 -1.56 7.16
C HIS A 48 -31.07 -2.05 6.11
N GLU A 49 -31.36 -3.18 5.45
CA GLU A 49 -30.46 -3.83 4.48
C GLU A 49 -29.97 -2.89 3.35
N ASP A 50 -30.75 -1.87 3.01
CA ASP A 50 -30.45 -0.93 1.92
C ASP A 50 -29.40 0.15 2.27
N GLU A 51 -29.11 0.38 3.56
CA GLU A 51 -28.14 1.39 4.04
C GLU A 51 -26.81 0.78 4.51
N LEU A 52 -26.58 -0.50 4.22
CA LEU A 52 -25.37 -1.25 4.58
C LEU A 52 -24.12 -0.74 3.83
N VAL A 53 -23.48 0.27 4.41
CA VAL A 53 -22.16 0.79 4.02
C VAL A 53 -21.22 0.67 5.21
N ALA A 54 -19.94 0.33 4.97
CA ALA A 54 -18.94 0.18 6.05
C ALA A 54 -18.79 1.45 6.92
N SER A 55 -19.04 2.63 6.35
CA SER A 55 -19.03 3.91 7.06
C SER A 55 -20.22 4.13 8.00
N ASN A 56 -21.32 3.40 7.79
CA ASN A 56 -22.54 3.57 8.56
C ASN A 56 -22.59 2.66 9.79
N ILE A 57 -21.78 1.60 9.81
CA ILE A 57 -21.73 0.63 10.92
C ILE A 57 -20.96 1.25 12.09
N LYS A 58 -21.65 1.42 13.22
CA LYS A 58 -21.09 1.95 14.46
C LYS A 58 -20.73 0.83 15.43
N ILE A 59 -19.82 1.14 16.34
CA ILE A 59 -19.31 0.23 17.39
C ILE A 59 -20.43 -0.30 18.30
N ASN A 60 -21.48 0.50 18.49
CA ASN A 60 -22.59 0.16 19.39
C ASN A 60 -23.64 -0.74 18.76
N TYR A 61 -23.53 -1.07 17.47
CA TYR A 61 -24.56 -1.85 16.81
C TYR A 61 -24.54 -3.31 17.20
N SER A 62 -25.75 -3.85 17.34
CA SER A 62 -25.96 -5.25 17.66
C SER A 62 -26.09 -6.08 16.38
N ILE A 63 -25.31 -7.16 16.34
CA ILE A 63 -25.21 -8.08 15.21
C ILE A 63 -25.76 -9.42 15.65
N ARG A 64 -26.67 -9.95 14.85
CA ARG A 64 -27.31 -11.23 15.06
C ARG A 64 -26.99 -12.21 13.93
N LEU A 65 -26.84 -13.48 14.27
CA LEU A 65 -26.76 -14.56 13.27
C LEU A 65 -28.12 -14.79 12.60
N ALA A 66 -28.15 -14.84 11.27
CA ALA A 66 -29.37 -15.13 10.49
C ALA A 66 -29.71 -16.63 10.57
N THR A 67 -30.65 -17.01 11.45
CA THR A 67 -31.11 -18.40 11.58
C THR A 67 -31.96 -18.88 10.41
N ASP A 68 -32.63 -17.95 9.73
CA ASP A 68 -33.56 -18.23 8.62
C ASP A 68 -32.90 -18.09 7.24
N PHE A 69 -31.58 -18.16 7.21
CA PHE A 69 -30.81 -17.96 5.99
C PHE A 69 -31.12 -19.04 4.93
N LYS A 70 -31.54 -18.59 3.73
CA LYS A 70 -31.79 -19.46 2.57
C LYS A 70 -30.89 -19.06 1.42
N SER A 71 -30.13 -20.02 0.90
CA SER A 71 -29.30 -19.84 -0.29
C SER A 71 -29.72 -20.78 -1.41
N LYS A 72 -29.66 -20.28 -2.65
CA LYS A 72 -29.87 -21.10 -3.87
C LYS A 72 -28.71 -22.08 -4.11
N LYS A 73 -27.52 -21.82 -3.53
CA LYS A 73 -26.32 -22.64 -3.68
C LYS A 73 -25.95 -23.30 -2.35
N LEU A 74 -25.65 -24.59 -2.39
CA LEU A 74 -25.21 -25.38 -1.23
C LEU A 74 -23.82 -24.94 -0.72
N ARG A 75 -22.94 -24.49 -1.63
CA ARG A 75 -21.62 -23.93 -1.31
C ARG A 75 -21.58 -22.46 -1.70
N ILE A 76 -21.31 -21.59 -0.74
CA ILE A 76 -21.19 -20.15 -0.93
C ILE A 76 -19.74 -19.76 -0.71
N ASN A 77 -19.13 -19.12 -1.71
CA ASN A 77 -17.79 -18.58 -1.56
C ASN A 77 -17.87 -17.22 -0.87
N LEU A 78 -17.45 -17.17 0.40
CA LEU A 78 -17.40 -15.95 1.21
C LEU A 78 -16.03 -15.28 1.17
N ASN A 79 -15.03 -15.90 0.55
CA ASN A 79 -13.68 -15.36 0.44
C ASN A 79 -13.58 -14.42 -0.77
N VAL A 80 -14.43 -13.40 -0.79
CA VAL A 80 -14.37 -12.33 -1.79
C VAL A 80 -13.39 -11.27 -1.27
N PRO A 81 -12.37 -10.89 -2.05
CA PRO A 81 -11.40 -9.89 -1.62
C PRO A 81 -12.10 -8.57 -1.27
N LEU A 82 -11.68 -7.96 -0.18
CA LEU A 82 -12.19 -6.66 0.27
C LEU A 82 -11.61 -5.57 -0.64
N LYS A 83 -12.47 -4.72 -1.21
CA LYS A 83 -12.08 -3.64 -2.17
C LYS A 83 -11.02 -2.68 -1.62
N SER A 84 -10.92 -2.57 -0.30
CA SER A 84 -9.96 -1.74 0.44
C SER A 84 -8.57 -2.37 0.52
N VAL A 85 -8.49 -3.69 0.66
CA VAL A 85 -7.25 -4.46 0.69
C VAL A 85 -6.57 -4.38 -0.67
N GLU A 86 -7.33 -4.51 -1.75
CA GLU A 86 -6.83 -4.32 -3.12
C GLU A 86 -6.17 -2.95 -3.33
N ARG A 87 -6.75 -1.87 -2.78
CA ARG A 87 -6.17 -0.52 -2.91
C ARG A 87 -4.89 -0.34 -2.11
N LYS A 88 -4.85 -0.84 -0.87
CA LYS A 88 -3.65 -0.77 -0.02
C LYS A 88 -2.48 -1.55 -0.62
N ASP A 89 -2.76 -2.72 -1.19
CA ASP A 89 -1.75 -3.56 -1.83
C ASP A 89 -1.15 -2.85 -3.05
N ILE A 90 -1.99 -2.23 -3.87
CA ILE A 90 -1.56 -1.44 -5.04
C ILE A 90 -0.68 -0.26 -4.62
N ASP A 91 -1.06 0.51 -3.60
CA ASP A 91 -0.28 1.66 -3.14
C ASP A 91 1.08 1.24 -2.56
N SER A 92 1.12 0.14 -1.81
CA SER A 92 2.37 -0.42 -1.29
C SER A 92 3.29 -0.89 -2.42
N PHE A 93 2.72 -1.53 -3.44
CA PHE A 93 3.45 -2.01 -4.61
C PHE A 93 4.06 -0.85 -5.41
N TYR A 94 3.32 0.24 -5.63
CA TYR A 94 3.85 1.43 -6.29
C TYR A 94 5.00 2.08 -5.51
N ARG A 95 4.93 2.10 -4.17
CA ARG A 95 6.03 2.62 -3.33
C ARG A 95 7.30 1.79 -3.50
N THR A 96 7.19 0.47 -3.43
CA THR A 96 8.33 -0.44 -3.64
C THR A 96 8.96 -0.23 -5.02
N ILE A 97 8.13 -0.09 -6.08
CA ILE A 97 8.63 0.20 -7.43
C ILE A 97 9.38 1.55 -7.49
N GLU A 98 8.87 2.58 -6.84
CA GLU A 98 9.54 3.88 -6.79
C GLU A 98 10.88 3.83 -6.07
N GLU A 99 10.98 3.04 -5.01
CA GLU A 99 12.22 2.79 -4.28
C GLU A 99 13.24 2.05 -5.15
N ASP A 100 12.83 0.98 -5.83
CA ASP A 100 13.69 0.25 -6.76
C ASP A 100 14.21 1.16 -7.88
N ARG A 101 13.34 2.01 -8.45
CA ARG A 101 13.75 3.00 -9.45
C ARG A 101 14.80 3.96 -8.92
N LYS A 102 14.66 4.44 -7.68
CA LYS A 102 15.66 5.31 -7.03
C LYS A 102 17.00 4.57 -6.88
N MET A 103 16.99 3.32 -6.42
CA MET A 103 18.21 2.53 -6.25
C MET A 103 18.93 2.30 -7.59
N ILE A 104 18.19 1.97 -8.66
CA ILE A 104 18.76 1.77 -10.00
C ILE A 104 19.36 3.07 -10.55
N ILE A 105 18.71 4.22 -10.33
CA ILE A 105 19.25 5.53 -10.72
C ILE A 105 20.55 5.82 -9.97
N GLN A 106 20.58 5.66 -8.65
CA GLN A 106 21.79 5.87 -7.84
C GLN A 106 22.94 4.98 -8.30
N ALA A 107 22.70 3.68 -8.51
CA ALA A 107 23.71 2.75 -8.99
C ALA A 107 24.24 3.12 -10.38
N THR A 108 23.38 3.64 -11.26
CA THR A 108 23.76 4.08 -12.60
C THR A 108 24.61 5.36 -12.55
N ILE A 109 24.25 6.31 -11.69
CA ILE A 109 25.06 7.52 -11.46
C ILE A 109 26.46 7.14 -10.96
N VAL A 110 26.55 6.29 -9.93
CA VAL A 110 27.84 5.83 -9.38
C VAL A 110 28.66 5.11 -10.44
N ARG A 111 28.05 4.26 -11.28
CA ARG A 111 28.74 3.57 -12.38
C ARG A 111 29.35 4.54 -13.38
N ILE A 112 28.61 5.57 -13.80
CA ILE A 112 29.08 6.59 -14.74
C ILE A 112 30.20 7.42 -14.10
N MET A 113 29.97 7.91 -12.88
CA MET A 113 30.91 8.78 -12.17
C MET A 113 32.21 8.05 -11.82
N LYS A 114 32.16 6.77 -11.47
CA LYS A 114 33.35 5.94 -11.25
C LYS A 114 34.24 5.80 -12.49
N ALA A 115 33.64 5.74 -13.68
CA ALA A 115 34.37 5.64 -14.94
C ALA A 115 34.95 6.98 -15.40
N ARG A 116 34.21 8.09 -15.20
CA ARG A 116 34.60 9.43 -15.68
C ARG A 116 35.40 10.25 -14.68
N GLN A 117 35.29 9.94 -13.38
CA GLN A 117 35.88 10.64 -12.22
C GLN A 117 35.38 12.08 -12.01
N THR A 118 35.25 12.87 -13.07
CA THR A 118 34.66 14.21 -13.07
C THR A 118 33.71 14.38 -14.25
N LEU A 119 32.55 15.00 -14.01
CA LEU A 119 31.56 15.22 -15.07
C LEU A 119 30.69 16.44 -14.77
N LYS A 120 30.26 17.16 -15.82
CA LYS A 120 29.28 18.23 -15.68
C LYS A 120 27.90 17.67 -15.34
N HIS A 121 27.17 18.33 -14.46
CA HIS A 121 25.84 17.92 -14.01
C HIS A 121 24.85 17.72 -15.16
N THR A 122 24.86 18.61 -16.17
CA THR A 122 24.00 18.50 -17.36
C THR A 122 24.30 17.25 -18.21
N ILE A 123 25.58 16.94 -18.38
CA ILE A 123 26.04 15.76 -19.14
C ILE A 123 25.71 14.48 -18.36
N LEU A 124 25.93 14.47 -17.04
CA LEU A 124 25.57 13.34 -16.18
C LEU A 124 24.07 13.02 -16.28
N MET A 125 23.21 14.03 -16.22
CA MET A 125 21.76 13.83 -16.39
C MET A 125 21.41 13.18 -17.73
N GLN A 126 22.04 13.64 -18.83
CA GLN A 126 21.80 13.08 -20.17
C GLN A 126 22.25 11.61 -20.27
N GLU A 127 23.45 11.29 -19.78
CA GLU A 127 23.97 9.92 -19.81
C GLU A 127 23.10 8.96 -18.97
N VAL A 128 22.64 9.40 -17.78
CA VAL A 128 21.75 8.61 -16.92
C VAL A 128 20.43 8.32 -17.64
N ILE A 129 19.82 9.32 -18.28
CA ILE A 129 18.58 9.14 -19.05
C ILE A 129 18.81 8.14 -20.20
N GLN A 130 19.94 8.28 -20.92
CA GLN A 130 20.27 7.41 -22.04
C GLN A 130 20.43 5.95 -21.60
N GLN A 131 21.19 5.67 -20.53
CA GLN A 131 21.37 4.29 -20.05
C GLN A 131 20.07 3.67 -19.51
N LEU A 132 19.24 4.45 -18.82
CA LEU A 132 18.00 3.96 -18.20
C LEU A 132 16.84 3.83 -19.18
N SER A 133 16.90 4.49 -20.35
CA SER A 133 15.83 4.52 -21.35
C SER A 133 15.36 3.13 -21.81
N SER A 134 16.25 2.13 -21.76
CA SER A 134 15.94 0.72 -22.07
C SER A 134 15.01 0.04 -21.06
N ARG A 135 14.94 0.54 -19.82
CA ARG A 135 14.15 -0.05 -18.73
C ARG A 135 12.95 0.81 -18.38
N PHE A 136 13.14 2.13 -18.26
CA PHE A 136 12.07 3.09 -17.97
C PHE A 136 12.51 4.51 -18.34
N LYS A 137 11.55 5.44 -18.39
CA LYS A 137 11.83 6.87 -18.59
C LYS A 137 11.94 7.57 -17.22
N PRO A 138 13.16 7.81 -16.69
CA PRO A 138 13.31 8.50 -15.41
C PRO A 138 12.87 9.97 -15.52
N GLN A 139 12.27 10.47 -14.45
CA GLN A 139 11.89 11.89 -14.32
C GLN A 139 13.10 12.70 -13.86
N ILE A 140 13.32 13.88 -14.47
CA ILE A 140 14.46 14.76 -14.15
C ILE A 140 14.52 15.11 -12.64
N PRO A 141 13.40 15.45 -11.96
CA PRO A 141 13.43 15.73 -10.52
C PRO A 141 13.93 14.55 -9.68
N LEU A 142 13.67 13.32 -10.10
CA LEU A 142 14.10 12.12 -9.39
C LEU A 142 15.61 11.92 -9.50
N ILE A 143 16.19 12.16 -10.68
CA ILE A 143 17.64 12.10 -10.90
C ILE A 143 18.35 13.14 -10.05
N LYS A 144 17.85 14.39 -10.02
CA LYS A 144 18.42 15.46 -9.18
C LYS A 144 18.43 15.07 -7.70
N LYS A 145 17.29 14.60 -7.17
CA LYS A 145 17.22 14.08 -5.79
C LYS A 145 18.22 12.95 -5.52
N CYS A 146 18.43 12.05 -6.50
CA CYS A 146 19.40 10.98 -6.34
C CYS A 146 20.85 11.49 -6.32
N ILE A 147 21.18 12.54 -7.09
CA ILE A 147 22.48 13.20 -7.04
C ILE A 147 22.69 13.85 -5.67
N ASP A 148 21.68 14.56 -5.16
CA ASP A 148 21.76 15.20 -3.83
C ASP A 148 21.98 14.17 -2.73
N ILE A 149 21.24 13.05 -2.75
CA ILE A 149 21.45 11.92 -1.81
C ILE A 149 22.86 11.33 -1.93
N LEU A 150 23.43 11.25 -3.14
CA LEU A 150 24.79 10.74 -3.34
C LEU A 150 25.87 11.71 -2.87
N ILE A 151 25.60 13.01 -2.88
CA ILE A 151 26.45 14.03 -2.26
C ILE A 151 26.38 13.92 -0.74
N GLU A 152 25.17 13.81 -0.17
CA GLU A 152 24.97 13.61 1.28
C GLU A 152 25.65 12.33 1.81
N LYS A 153 25.71 11.29 0.98
CA LYS A 153 26.39 10.02 1.28
C LYS A 153 27.90 10.03 0.95
N GLU A 154 28.46 11.18 0.60
CA GLU A 154 29.89 11.36 0.29
C GLU A 154 30.41 10.50 -0.89
N TYR A 155 29.54 10.08 -1.81
CA TYR A 155 29.95 9.44 -3.06
C TYR A 155 30.37 10.46 -4.12
N LEU A 156 29.81 11.66 -4.05
CA LEU A 156 30.02 12.75 -5.00
C LEU A 156 30.29 14.06 -4.25
N GLU A 157 31.10 14.93 -4.86
CA GLU A 157 31.35 16.29 -4.38
C GLU A 157 31.11 17.30 -5.49
N ARG A 158 30.68 18.52 -5.14
CA ARG A 158 30.72 19.65 -6.06
C ARG A 158 32.10 20.28 -5.99
N GLN A 159 32.70 20.55 -7.15
CA GLN A 159 34.00 21.21 -7.18
C GLN A 159 33.88 22.67 -6.67
N SER A 160 34.82 23.08 -5.82
CA SER A 160 34.82 24.36 -5.08
C SER A 160 34.62 25.59 -5.96
N ASP A 161 35.20 25.57 -7.16
CA ASP A 161 35.19 26.70 -8.09
C ASP A 161 34.03 26.66 -9.09
N GLN A 162 33.37 25.50 -9.26
CA GLN A 162 32.30 25.31 -10.25
C GLN A 162 31.23 24.35 -9.74
N ASN A 163 30.10 24.90 -9.28
CA ASN A 163 28.94 24.15 -8.81
C ASN A 163 28.33 23.18 -9.84
N ASP A 164 28.62 23.37 -11.12
CA ASP A 164 28.16 22.53 -12.23
C ASP A 164 29.03 21.30 -12.49
N ILE A 165 30.21 21.20 -11.87
CA ILE A 165 31.10 20.04 -12.00
C ILE A 165 30.97 19.17 -10.75
N LEU A 166 30.67 17.89 -10.98
CA LEU A 166 30.63 16.85 -9.96
C LEU A 166 31.91 16.02 -10.05
N ARG A 167 32.45 15.67 -8.89
CA ARG A 167 33.61 14.78 -8.74
C ARG A 167 33.20 13.53 -7.96
N TYR A 168 33.74 12.39 -8.34
CA TYR A 168 33.58 11.13 -7.62
C TYR A 168 34.60 11.02 -6.47
N LEU A 169 34.15 10.58 -5.29
CA LEU A 169 34.97 10.54 -4.07
C LEU A 169 35.37 9.13 -3.61
N ALA A 170 34.68 8.08 -4.08
CA ALA A 170 34.84 6.71 -3.59
C ALA A 170 35.79 5.82 -4.43
#